data_AF-A0AAU8U502-F1
#
_entry.id   AF-A0AAU8U502-F1
#
_cell.length_a   1.000
_cell.length_b   1.000
_cell.length_c   1.000
_cell.angle_alpha   90.00
_cell.angle_beta   90.00
_cell.angle_gamma   90.00
#
_symmetry.space_group_name_H-M   'P 1'
#
loop_
_entity.id
_entity.type
_entity.pdbx_description
1 polymer ?
#
loop_
_entity_poly.entity_id
_entity_poly.type
_entity_poly.pdbx_seq_one_letter_code
_entity_poly.pdbx_strand_id
1 'polypeptide(L)'
;MNFEKFDLLFYGVENKKSCRFFDFFELNDVNKIEDDIRRIFSFNKLGVKHLLEIKNFKVENIFEIHKRVYIQQPFDGIELLLLKMLNYCDYLDNEDNASLSLSACLNFANWSCSTRKQEDSSYVDQLNILQVKYRLGSLSADKNKILIEVIESNISRNDEKFAASVLLRNTTLADKYFDLISEDIKEKIIKYPIYTLYKELK
;
A
#
# COMPACT_ATOMS: atom_id res chain seq x y z
N MET A 1 0.72 16.32 28.87
CA MET A 1 2.00 15.67 28.49
C MET A 1 1.64 14.68 27.39
N ASN A 2 1.97 14.98 26.13
CA ASN A 2 1.75 14.04 25.04
C ASN A 2 2.88 13.01 25.09
N PHE A 3 2.55 11.75 25.35
CA PHE A 3 3.53 10.66 25.28
C PHE A 3 3.71 10.26 23.82
N GLU A 4 4.95 10.26 23.36
CA GLU A 4 5.30 9.84 22.00
C GLU A 4 5.43 8.31 21.98
N LYS A 5 4.79 7.64 21.01
CA LYS A 5 4.90 6.19 20.85
C LYS A 5 5.96 5.87 19.80
N PHE A 6 6.87 4.98 20.17
CA PHE A 6 7.94 4.46 19.32
C PHE A 6 7.87 2.93 19.33
N ASP A 7 7.98 2.32 18.16
CA ASP A 7 8.16 0.87 18.06
C ASP A 7 9.65 0.53 17.98
N LEU A 8 10.09 -0.31 18.92
CA LEU A 8 11.48 -0.72 19.08
C LEU A 8 11.60 -2.24 18.98
N LEU A 9 12.68 -2.70 18.37
CA LEU A 9 13.06 -4.11 18.30
C LEU A 9 14.06 -4.44 19.41
N PHE A 10 13.78 -5.52 20.15
CA PHE A 10 14.57 -5.96 21.30
C PHE A 10 15.44 -7.16 20.94
N TYR A 11 16.76 -7.04 21.09
CA TYR A 11 17.67 -8.20 21.07
C TYR A 11 18.27 -8.44 22.45
N GLY A 12 17.99 -9.62 23.00
CA GLY A 12 18.77 -10.19 24.08
C GLY A 12 20.10 -10.69 23.53
N VAL A 13 21.23 -10.18 24.03
CA VAL A 13 22.54 -10.72 23.71
C VAL A 13 22.82 -11.84 24.70
N GLU A 14 22.81 -13.11 24.25
CA GLU A 14 22.82 -14.31 25.11
C GLU A 14 23.99 -14.42 26.11
N ASN A 15 25.03 -13.58 26.03
CA ASN A 15 26.22 -13.70 26.89
C ASN A 15 26.61 -12.42 27.66
N LYS A 16 25.81 -11.35 27.61
CA LYS A 16 26.05 -10.15 28.43
C LYS A 16 24.72 -9.66 28.96
N LYS A 17 24.66 -9.23 30.24
CA LYS A 17 23.50 -8.56 30.85
C LYS A 17 23.20 -7.19 30.20
N SER A 18 23.19 -7.12 28.88
CA SER A 18 23.03 -5.92 28.07
C SER A 18 22.03 -6.21 26.96
N CYS A 19 20.96 -5.42 26.91
CA CYS A 19 20.02 -5.41 25.80
C CYS A 19 20.44 -4.33 24.80
N ARG A 20 20.21 -4.60 23.50
CA ARG A 20 20.28 -3.56 22.47
C ARG A 20 18.86 -3.26 21.98
N PHE A 21 18.58 -1.96 21.88
CA PHE A 21 17.35 -1.44 21.32
C PHE A 21 17.68 -0.93 19.93
N PHE A 22 16.89 -1.34 18.95
CA PHE A 22 16.95 -0.78 17.62
C PHE A 22 15.59 -0.20 17.27
N ASP A 23 15.59 0.88 16.50
CA ASP A 23 14.39 1.34 15.88
C ASP A 23 13.88 0.25 14.91
N PHE A 24 12.62 -0.15 15.11
CA PHE A 24 11.99 -1.22 14.33
C PHE A 24 11.93 -0.90 12.83
N PHE A 25 11.78 0.38 12.50
CA PHE A 25 11.67 0.88 11.12
C PHE A 25 13.02 1.37 10.58
N GLU A 26 14.10 1.31 11.34
CA GLU A 26 15.41 1.77 10.87
C GLU A 26 16.10 0.72 9.99
N LEU A 27 16.59 1.18 8.84
CA LEU A 27 17.38 0.41 7.87
C LEU A 27 18.86 0.39 8.29
N ASN A 28 19.19 -0.26 9.41
CA ASN A 28 20.60 -0.47 9.77
C ASN A 28 21.18 -1.69 9.02
N ASP A 29 22.46 -1.61 8.64
CA ASP A 29 23.24 -2.66 7.96
C ASP A 29 23.45 -3.95 8.78
N VAL A 30 22.94 -4.00 10.01
CA VAL A 30 23.11 -5.12 10.95
C VAL A 30 22.00 -6.17 10.82
N ASN A 31 20.94 -5.89 10.06
CA ASN A 31 19.75 -6.74 10.03
C ASN A 31 19.96 -7.96 9.14
N LYS A 32 19.85 -9.15 9.73
CA LYS A 32 19.80 -10.42 8.97
C LYS A 32 18.41 -10.57 8.35
N ILE A 33 18.30 -11.36 7.28
CA ILE A 33 17.02 -11.64 6.61
C ILE A 33 15.93 -12.14 7.57
N GLU A 34 16.33 -12.91 8.58
CA GLU A 34 15.42 -13.43 9.61
C GLU A 34 14.80 -12.30 10.46
N ASP A 35 15.54 -11.22 10.69
CA ASP A 35 15.09 -10.06 11.42
C ASP A 35 14.06 -9.27 10.62
N ASP A 36 14.32 -9.07 9.33
CA ASP A 36 13.36 -8.44 8.40
C ASP A 36 12.07 -9.26 8.31
N ILE A 37 12.14 -10.59 8.26
CA ILE A 37 10.96 -11.47 8.30
C ILE A 37 10.16 -11.24 9.59
N ARG A 38 10.82 -11.20 10.76
CA ARG A 38 10.16 -10.93 12.05
C ARG A 38 9.54 -9.53 12.09
N ARG A 39 10.19 -8.53 11.51
CA ARG A 39 9.65 -7.17 11.35
C ARG A 39 8.39 -7.19 10.48
N ILE A 40 8.42 -7.83 9.32
CA ILE A 40 7.24 -7.97 8.45
C ILE A 40 6.05 -8.59 9.20
N PHE A 41 6.28 -9.71 9.91
CA PHE A 41 5.22 -10.35 10.70
C PHE A 41 4.65 -9.45 11.79
N SER A 42 5.50 -8.69 12.47
CA SER A 42 5.08 -7.77 13.53
C SER A 42 4.30 -6.58 12.94
N PHE A 43 4.80 -5.99 11.86
CA PHE A 43 4.14 -4.92 11.13
C PHE A 43 2.77 -5.33 10.60
N ASN A 44 2.63 -6.55 10.08
CA ASN A 44 1.36 -7.05 9.54
C ASN A 44 0.24 -7.13 10.59
N LYS A 45 0.59 -7.20 11.87
CA LYS A 45 -0.39 -7.16 12.99
C LYS A 45 -0.86 -5.75 13.33
N LEU A 46 -0.12 -4.71 12.93
CA LEU A 46 -0.46 -3.32 13.22
C LEU A 46 -1.55 -2.81 12.25
N GLY A 47 -2.64 -2.27 12.78
CA GLY A 47 -3.64 -1.56 11.98
C GLY A 47 -3.20 -0.13 11.63
N VAL A 48 -3.81 0.48 10.61
CA VAL A 48 -3.49 1.86 10.17
C VAL A 48 -3.55 2.88 11.30
N LYS A 49 -4.55 2.80 12.19
CA LYS A 49 -4.65 3.67 13.36
C LYS A 49 -3.43 3.60 14.29
N HIS A 50 -2.85 2.42 14.46
CA HIS A 50 -1.63 2.26 15.27
C HIS A 50 -0.43 2.89 14.57
N LEU A 51 -0.33 2.76 13.24
CA LEU A 51 0.76 3.35 12.46
C LEU A 51 0.76 4.88 12.55
N LEU A 52 -0.42 5.52 12.59
CA LEU A 52 -0.54 6.98 12.76
C LEU A 52 -0.01 7.48 14.11
N GLU A 53 0.05 6.62 15.13
CA GLU A 53 0.54 6.98 16.46
C GLU A 53 2.05 6.79 16.61
N ILE A 54 2.69 6.04 15.69
CA ILE A 54 4.11 5.68 15.78
C ILE A 54 4.97 6.74 15.11
N LYS A 55 5.76 7.47 15.90
CA LYS A 55 6.56 8.60 15.41
C LYS A 55 7.68 8.23 14.46
N ASN A 56 8.30 7.07 14.66
CA ASN A 56 9.41 6.60 13.85
C ASN A 56 8.95 5.79 12.62
N PHE A 57 7.64 5.74 12.35
CA PHE A 57 7.14 5.01 11.20
C PHE A 57 7.50 5.71 9.89
N LYS A 58 8.09 4.95 8.97
CA LYS A 58 8.54 5.43 7.65
C LYS A 58 8.11 4.44 6.58
N VAL A 59 7.28 4.92 5.65
CA VAL A 59 6.70 4.11 4.57
C VAL A 59 7.78 3.58 3.63
N GLU A 60 8.79 4.40 3.33
CA GLU A 60 9.94 4.01 2.52
C GLU A 60 10.72 2.85 3.15
N ASN A 61 10.90 2.84 4.47
CA ASN A 61 11.69 1.81 5.14
C ASN A 61 10.95 0.48 5.20
N ILE A 62 9.62 0.50 5.44
CA ILE A 62 8.85 -0.74 5.44
C ILE A 62 8.84 -1.39 4.05
N PHE A 63 8.79 -0.60 2.98
CA PHE A 63 8.90 -1.10 1.62
C PHE A 63 10.27 -1.71 1.33
N GLU A 64 11.36 -1.07 1.73
CA GLU A 64 12.70 -1.63 1.53
C GLU A 64 12.91 -2.93 2.31
N ILE A 65 12.39 -3.04 3.54
CA ILE A 65 12.37 -4.30 4.31
C ILE A 65 11.65 -5.41 3.55
N HIS A 66 10.43 -5.15 3.05
CA HIS A 66 9.66 -6.14 2.31
C HIS A 66 10.33 -6.54 0.99
N LYS A 67 10.90 -5.56 0.28
CA LYS A 67 11.63 -5.78 -0.97
C LYS A 67 12.87 -6.66 -0.75
N ARG A 68 13.66 -6.43 0.30
CA ARG A 68 14.81 -7.29 0.64
C ARG A 68 14.39 -8.73 0.91
N VAL A 69 13.30 -8.93 1.67
CA VAL A 69 12.77 -10.27 1.94
C VAL A 69 12.27 -10.94 0.67
N TYR A 70 11.47 -10.23 -0.14
CA TYR A 70 10.89 -10.75 -1.37
C TYR A 70 11.96 -11.19 -2.39
N ILE A 71 13.04 -10.42 -2.55
CA ILE A 71 14.14 -10.77 -3.47
C ILE A 71 14.81 -12.10 -3.08
N GLN A 72 14.93 -12.39 -1.79
CA GLN A 72 15.53 -13.64 -1.31
C GLN A 72 14.52 -14.79 -1.26
N GLN A 73 13.29 -14.48 -0.88
CA GLN A 73 12.20 -15.43 -0.72
C GLN A 73 10.90 -14.77 -1.19
N PRO A 74 10.51 -14.95 -2.47
CA PRO A 74 9.25 -14.41 -2.98
C PRO A 74 8.05 -14.94 -2.20
N PHE A 75 7.07 -14.08 -1.94
CA PHE A 75 5.85 -14.40 -1.19
C PHE A 75 4.65 -13.63 -1.73
N ASP A 76 3.45 -14.19 -1.55
CA ASP A 76 2.18 -13.59 -1.99
C ASP A 76 1.72 -12.46 -1.06
N GLY A 77 0.86 -11.57 -1.57
CA GLY A 77 0.23 -10.53 -0.76
C GLY A 77 1.04 -9.25 -0.64
N ILE A 78 2.08 -9.08 -1.46
CA ILE A 78 2.89 -7.85 -1.49
C ILE A 78 2.06 -6.63 -1.90
N GLU A 79 1.02 -6.82 -2.71
CA GLU A 79 0.04 -5.79 -3.05
C GLU A 79 -0.80 -5.32 -1.86
N LEU A 80 -1.06 -6.19 -0.87
CA LEU A 80 -1.82 -5.81 0.33
C LEU A 80 -1.04 -4.80 1.18
N LEU A 81 0.30 -4.85 1.14
CA LEU A 81 1.14 -3.84 1.78
C LEU A 81 0.89 -2.46 1.17
N LEU A 82 0.89 -2.36 -0.17
CA LEU A 82 0.60 -1.10 -0.85
C LEU A 82 -0.76 -0.55 -0.45
N LEU A 83 -1.81 -1.38 -0.44
CA LEU A 83 -3.15 -0.94 -0.03
C LEU A 83 -3.17 -0.46 1.43
N LYS A 84 -2.47 -1.13 2.34
CA LYS A 84 -2.35 -0.69 3.73
C LYS A 84 -1.64 0.66 3.86
N MET A 85 -0.60 0.89 3.05
CA MET A 85 0.15 2.15 3.05
C MET A 85 -0.64 3.30 2.44
N LEU A 86 -1.40 3.06 1.37
CA LEU A 86 -2.29 4.06 0.82
C LEU A 86 -3.40 4.45 1.81
N ASN A 87 -3.99 3.47 2.51
CA ASN A 87 -4.92 3.78 3.60
C ASN A 87 -4.25 4.64 4.68
N TYR A 88 -3.00 4.35 5.05
CA TYR A 88 -2.26 5.19 6.00
C TYR A 88 -2.07 6.63 5.48
N CYS A 89 -1.68 6.79 4.22
CA CYS A 89 -1.51 8.11 3.60
C CYS A 89 -2.81 8.93 3.60
N ASP A 90 -3.96 8.29 3.37
CA ASP A 90 -5.28 8.94 3.34
C ASP A 90 -5.69 9.54 4.72
N TYR A 91 -5.04 9.14 5.82
CA TYR A 91 -5.29 9.67 7.17
C TYR A 91 -4.16 10.57 7.70
N LEU A 92 -3.17 10.95 6.87
CA LEU A 92 -2.11 11.86 7.30
C LEU A 92 -2.58 13.31 7.23
N ASP A 93 -2.52 14.01 8.37
CA ASP A 93 -2.87 15.43 8.45
C ASP A 93 -1.80 16.36 7.87
N ASN A 94 -0.55 15.89 7.77
CA ASN A 94 0.58 16.68 7.28
C ASN A 94 0.82 16.40 5.78
N GLU A 95 0.62 17.41 4.94
CA GLU A 95 0.73 17.31 3.48
C GLU A 95 2.13 16.87 3.00
N ASP A 96 3.21 17.36 3.64
CA ASP A 96 4.58 16.98 3.27
C ASP A 96 4.84 15.49 3.53
N ASN A 97 4.44 15.00 4.72
CA ASN A 97 4.55 13.60 5.08
C ASN A 97 3.67 12.71 4.19
N ALA A 98 2.48 13.18 3.82
CA ALA A 98 1.59 12.49 2.89
C ALA A 98 2.24 12.38 1.50
N SER A 99 2.79 13.47 0.97
CA SER A 99 3.47 13.50 -0.34
C SER A 99 4.70 12.59 -0.39
N LEU A 100 5.53 12.61 0.67
CA LEU A 100 6.69 11.72 0.80
C LEU A 100 6.25 10.24 0.84
N SER A 101 5.24 9.93 1.66
CA SER A 101 4.71 8.57 1.80
C SER A 101 4.07 8.06 0.51
N LEU A 102 3.34 8.91 -0.21
CA LEU A 102 2.76 8.59 -1.51
C LEU A 102 3.82 8.40 -2.59
N SER A 103 4.90 9.18 -2.57
CA SER A 103 6.05 8.98 -3.46
C SER A 103 6.72 7.63 -3.22
N ALA A 104 6.86 7.22 -1.95
CA ALA A 104 7.33 5.88 -1.59
C ALA A 104 6.37 4.79 -2.10
N CYS A 105 5.04 4.99 -1.97
CA CYS A 105 4.04 4.08 -2.51
C CYS A 105 4.15 3.94 -4.04
N LEU A 106 4.41 5.03 -4.76
CA LEU A 106 4.56 5.00 -6.21
C LEU A 106 5.80 4.19 -6.61
N ASN A 107 6.93 4.42 -5.93
CA ASN A 107 8.15 3.65 -6.16
C ASN A 107 7.93 2.16 -5.92
N PHE A 108 7.25 1.81 -4.83
CA PHE A 108 6.93 0.42 -4.51
C PHE A 108 5.98 -0.22 -5.53
N ALA A 109 4.93 0.48 -5.95
CA ALA A 109 3.99 -0.01 -6.95
C ALA A 109 4.67 -0.29 -8.29
N ASN A 110 5.55 0.62 -8.74
CA ASN A 110 6.34 0.43 -9.95
C ASN A 110 7.30 -0.78 -9.82
N TRP A 111 7.99 -0.90 -8.68
CA TRP A 111 8.89 -2.03 -8.42
C TRP A 111 8.11 -3.36 -8.40
N SER A 112 7.01 -3.44 -7.64
CA SER A 112 6.17 -4.64 -7.57
C SER A 112 5.68 -5.07 -8.94
N CYS A 113 5.22 -4.11 -9.77
CA CYS A 113 4.82 -4.38 -11.15
C CYS A 113 5.99 -4.92 -11.99
N SER A 114 7.21 -4.37 -11.84
CA SER A 114 8.38 -4.81 -12.60
C SER A 114 8.88 -6.21 -12.25
N THR A 115 8.51 -6.72 -11.06
CA THR A 115 8.91 -8.07 -10.61
C THR A 115 8.01 -9.19 -11.14
N ARG A 116 6.82 -8.85 -11.67
CA ARG A 116 5.91 -9.82 -12.28
C ARG A 116 6.24 -9.98 -13.77
N LYS A 117 6.06 -11.19 -14.32
CA LYS A 117 6.21 -11.40 -15.77
C LYS A 117 5.12 -10.61 -16.50
N GLN A 118 5.44 -10.03 -17.66
CA GLN A 118 4.49 -9.21 -18.44
C GLN A 118 3.18 -9.94 -18.78
N GLU A 119 3.26 -11.25 -19.00
CA GLU A 119 2.12 -12.12 -19.32
C GLU A 119 1.12 -12.27 -18.15
N ASP A 120 1.54 -11.95 -16.92
CA ASP A 120 0.73 -12.00 -15.70
C ASP A 120 0.20 -10.60 -15.28
N SER A 121 0.44 -9.56 -16.10
CA SER A 121 0.09 -8.18 -15.73
C SER A 121 -1.42 -7.95 -15.76
N SER A 122 -2.08 -8.25 -14.64
CA SER A 122 -3.49 -7.89 -14.44
C SER A 122 -3.67 -6.37 -14.40
N TYR A 123 -4.85 -5.89 -14.78
CA TYR A 123 -5.21 -4.49 -14.64
C TYR A 123 -5.05 -3.97 -13.20
N VAL A 124 -5.03 -4.85 -12.19
CA VAL A 124 -4.82 -4.50 -10.78
C VAL A 124 -3.52 -3.72 -10.56
N ASP A 125 -2.42 -4.11 -11.19
CA ASP A 125 -1.13 -3.42 -11.03
C ASP A 125 -1.17 -2.00 -11.60
N GLN A 126 -1.78 -1.88 -12.77
CA GLN A 126 -1.95 -0.59 -13.43
C GLN A 126 -2.87 0.30 -12.57
N LEU A 127 -4.00 -0.22 -12.12
CA LEU A 127 -4.93 0.49 -11.23
C LEU A 127 -4.25 0.92 -9.91
N ASN A 128 -3.39 0.07 -9.35
CA ASN A 128 -2.59 0.39 -8.16
C ASN A 128 -1.63 1.57 -8.39
N ILE A 129 -0.93 1.61 -9.52
CA ILE A 129 -0.10 2.75 -9.88
C ILE A 129 -0.95 4.01 -10.10
N LEU A 130 -2.09 3.87 -10.80
CA LEU A 130 -2.96 4.99 -11.14
C LEU A 130 -3.64 5.60 -9.91
N GLN A 131 -4.04 4.81 -8.93
CA GLN A 131 -4.61 5.33 -7.68
C GLN A 131 -3.59 6.09 -6.83
N VAL A 132 -2.30 5.75 -6.90
CA VAL A 132 -1.24 6.53 -6.24
C VAL A 132 -1.07 7.87 -6.96
N LYS A 133 -1.03 7.84 -8.30
CA LYS A 133 -0.93 9.06 -9.13
C LYS A 133 -2.11 10.01 -8.96
N TYR A 134 -3.31 9.45 -8.79
CA TYR A 134 -4.52 10.21 -8.49
C TYR A 134 -4.32 11.02 -7.19
N ARG A 135 -3.88 10.36 -6.11
CA ARG A 135 -3.60 11.01 -4.82
C ARG A 135 -2.49 12.06 -4.89
N LEU A 136 -1.47 11.81 -5.71
CA LEU A 136 -0.40 12.77 -5.98
C LEU A 136 -0.83 13.95 -6.87
N GLY A 137 -2.08 13.98 -7.37
CA GLY A 137 -2.53 14.99 -8.33
C GLY A 137 -1.81 14.93 -9.69
N SER A 138 -1.13 13.83 -9.99
CA SER A 138 -0.25 13.66 -11.17
C SER A 138 -0.85 12.74 -12.24
N LEU A 139 -2.14 12.40 -12.12
CA LEU A 139 -2.84 11.57 -13.10
C LEU A 139 -3.12 12.38 -14.38
N SER A 140 -2.41 12.05 -15.46
CA SER A 140 -2.51 12.77 -16.74
C SER A 140 -3.62 12.24 -17.65
N ALA A 141 -4.02 13.04 -18.64
CA ALA A 141 -5.07 12.68 -19.61
C ALA A 141 -4.77 11.39 -20.39
N ASP A 142 -3.50 11.08 -20.69
CA ASP A 142 -3.14 9.81 -21.35
C ASP A 142 -3.42 8.59 -20.47
N LYS A 143 -3.46 8.76 -19.14
CA LYS A 143 -3.84 7.69 -18.23
C LYS A 143 -5.35 7.44 -18.18
N ASN A 144 -6.18 8.40 -18.61
CA ASN A 144 -7.60 8.18 -18.79
C ASN A 144 -7.89 7.13 -19.88
N LYS A 145 -7.02 7.01 -20.90
CA LYS A 145 -7.16 5.98 -21.94
C LYS A 145 -7.08 4.57 -21.35
N ILE A 146 -6.13 4.32 -20.44
CA ILE A 146 -5.98 3.03 -19.75
C ILE A 146 -7.22 2.74 -18.89
N LEU A 147 -7.73 3.74 -18.17
CA LEU A 147 -8.94 3.57 -17.35
C LEU A 147 -10.18 3.25 -18.20
N ILE A 148 -10.32 3.89 -19.37
CA ILE A 148 -11.38 3.60 -20.33
C ILE A 148 -11.22 2.18 -20.89
N GLU A 149 -10.00 1.78 -21.24
CA GLU A 149 -9.70 0.42 -21.71
C GLU A 149 -10.11 -0.64 -20.68
N VAL A 150 -9.80 -0.42 -19.39
CA VAL A 150 -10.24 -1.31 -18.30
C VAL A 150 -11.77 -1.43 -18.27
N ILE A 151 -12.50 -0.33 -18.44
CA ILE A 151 -13.97 -0.32 -18.39
C ILE A 151 -14.58 -1.07 -19.59
N GLU A 152 -14.04 -0.82 -20.78
CA GLU A 152 -14.52 -1.39 -22.05
C GLU A 152 -14.09 -2.84 -22.27
N SER A 153 -13.03 -3.28 -21.59
CA SER A 153 -12.51 -4.64 -21.71
C SER A 153 -13.53 -5.70 -21.27
N ASN A 154 -13.65 -6.77 -22.05
CA ASN A 154 -14.51 -7.90 -21.74
C ASN A 154 -13.87 -8.90 -20.75
N ILE A 155 -12.56 -8.76 -20.50
CA ILE A 155 -11.82 -9.65 -19.60
C ILE A 155 -11.60 -9.05 -18.21
N SER A 156 -11.82 -7.73 -18.04
CA SER A 156 -11.68 -7.07 -16.75
C SER A 156 -12.87 -7.39 -15.84
N ARG A 157 -12.56 -7.55 -14.55
CA ARG A 157 -13.54 -7.89 -13.53
C ARG A 157 -14.31 -6.65 -13.08
N ASN A 158 -15.50 -6.82 -12.50
CA ASN A 158 -16.34 -5.68 -12.08
C ASN A 158 -15.66 -4.81 -11.00
N ASP A 159 -14.81 -5.38 -10.15
CA ASP A 159 -14.01 -4.63 -9.17
C ASP A 159 -12.94 -3.75 -9.82
N GLU A 160 -12.33 -4.22 -10.91
CA GLU A 160 -11.38 -3.42 -11.70
C GLU A 160 -12.09 -2.29 -12.43
N LYS A 161 -13.27 -2.56 -13.01
CA LYS A 161 -14.10 -1.53 -13.67
C LYS A 161 -14.63 -0.49 -12.69
N PHE A 162 -15.00 -0.91 -11.48
CA PHE A 162 -15.35 -0.02 -10.38
C PHE A 162 -14.18 0.89 -10.03
N ALA A 163 -13.00 0.33 -9.77
CA ALA A 163 -11.81 1.10 -9.46
C ALA A 163 -11.45 2.09 -10.58
N ALA A 164 -11.51 1.66 -11.84
CA ALA A 164 -11.26 2.54 -12.98
C ALA A 164 -12.25 3.70 -13.06
N SER A 165 -13.53 3.43 -12.80
CA SER A 165 -14.60 4.43 -12.80
C SER A 165 -14.44 5.46 -11.69
N VAL A 166 -14.00 5.03 -10.49
CA VAL A 166 -13.65 5.91 -9.37
C VAL A 166 -12.50 6.84 -9.76
N LEU A 167 -11.44 6.31 -10.36
CA LEU A 167 -10.28 7.11 -10.78
C LEU A 167 -10.59 8.10 -11.91
N LEU A 168 -11.61 7.80 -12.74
CA LEU A 168 -12.16 8.74 -13.73
C LEU A 168 -13.14 9.77 -13.14
N ARG A 169 -13.44 9.69 -11.83
CA ARG A 169 -14.44 10.51 -11.16
C ARG A 169 -15.84 10.40 -11.80
N ASN A 170 -16.16 9.22 -12.34
CA ASN A 170 -17.46 8.95 -12.95
C ASN A 170 -18.35 8.19 -11.96
N THR A 171 -19.10 8.93 -11.15
CA THR A 171 -19.95 8.38 -10.09
C THR A 171 -20.99 7.40 -10.64
N THR A 172 -21.62 7.69 -11.78
CA THR A 172 -22.63 6.82 -12.39
C THR A 172 -22.06 5.45 -12.77
N LEU A 173 -20.86 5.41 -13.36
CA LEU A 173 -20.21 4.14 -13.68
C LEU A 173 -19.69 3.44 -12.43
N ALA A 174 -19.16 4.19 -11.46
CA ALA A 174 -18.71 3.62 -10.19
C ALA A 174 -19.87 2.92 -9.46
N ASP A 175 -21.04 3.56 -9.34
CA ASP A 175 -22.23 2.96 -8.74
C ASP A 175 -22.66 1.70 -9.49
N LYS A 176 -22.79 1.78 -10.82
CA LYS A 176 -23.15 0.64 -11.66
C LYS A 176 -22.22 -0.56 -11.44
N TYR A 177 -20.91 -0.35 -11.49
CA TYR A 177 -19.97 -1.47 -11.34
C TYR A 177 -19.89 -1.94 -9.90
N PHE A 178 -20.00 -1.06 -8.91
CA PHE A 178 -20.06 -1.46 -7.51
C PHE A 178 -21.24 -2.40 -7.25
N ASP A 179 -22.42 -2.10 -7.78
CA ASP A 179 -23.62 -2.93 -7.61
C ASP A 179 -23.47 -4.33 -8.24
N LEU A 180 -22.70 -4.43 -9.32
CA LEU A 180 -22.42 -5.69 -10.03
C LEU A 180 -21.30 -6.54 -9.39
N ILE A 181 -20.63 -6.04 -8.35
CA ILE A 181 -19.65 -6.81 -7.57
C ILE A 181 -20.38 -7.73 -6.59
N SER A 182 -19.89 -8.95 -6.43
CA SER A 182 -20.43 -9.89 -5.46
C SER A 182 -20.17 -9.43 -4.01
N GLU A 183 -21.06 -9.79 -3.08
CA GLU A 183 -20.96 -9.32 -1.69
C GLU A 183 -19.64 -9.71 -1.00
N ASP A 184 -19.10 -10.90 -1.29
CA ASP A 184 -17.81 -11.35 -0.76
C ASP A 184 -16.62 -10.48 -1.20
N ILE A 185 -16.70 -9.92 -2.41
CA ILE A 185 -15.70 -8.98 -2.92
C ILE A 185 -15.97 -7.57 -2.37
N LYS A 186 -17.23 -7.14 -2.26
CA LYS A 186 -17.57 -5.85 -1.64
C LYS A 186 -17.04 -5.75 -0.21
N GLU A 187 -17.19 -6.80 0.60
CA GLU A 187 -16.67 -6.87 1.97
C GLU A 187 -15.14 -6.64 2.07
N LYS A 188 -14.40 -6.95 1.00
CA LYS A 188 -12.96 -6.66 0.88
C LYS A 188 -12.73 -5.23 0.39
N ILE A 189 -13.40 -4.83 -0.69
CA ILE A 189 -13.20 -3.52 -1.34
C ILE A 189 -13.50 -2.36 -0.39
N ILE A 190 -14.50 -2.47 0.47
CA ILE A 190 -14.81 -1.38 1.43
C ILE A 190 -13.67 -1.07 2.40
N LYS A 191 -12.70 -1.98 2.55
CA LYS A 191 -11.49 -1.82 3.37
C LYS A 191 -10.31 -1.29 2.56
N TYR A 192 -10.43 -1.24 1.24
CA TYR A 192 -9.36 -0.81 0.34
C TYR A 192 -9.39 0.71 0.09
N PRO A 193 -8.22 1.32 -0.16
CA PRO A 193 -8.10 2.77 -0.36
C PRO A 193 -8.94 3.33 -1.51
N ILE A 194 -9.24 2.50 -2.52
CA ILE A 194 -10.10 2.93 -3.65
C ILE A 194 -11.51 3.28 -3.19
N TYR A 195 -12.01 2.62 -2.13
CA TYR A 195 -13.33 2.90 -1.59
C TYR A 195 -13.36 4.21 -0.80
N THR A 196 -12.24 4.64 -0.22
CA THR A 196 -12.10 5.99 0.36
C THR A 196 -12.34 7.04 -0.73
N LEU A 197 -11.65 6.92 -1.87
CA LEU A 197 -11.84 7.83 -3.01
C LEU A 197 -13.27 7.81 -3.54
N TYR A 198 -13.91 6.63 -3.62
CA TYR A 198 -15.31 6.52 -4.04
C TYR A 198 -16.26 7.29 -3.12
N LYS A 199 -16.04 7.24 -1.79
CA LYS A 199 -16.85 8.00 -0.83
C LYS A 199 -16.70 9.51 -1.01
N GLU A 200 -15.53 9.99 -1.42
CA GLU A 200 -15.27 11.41 -1.68
C GLU A 200 -15.94 11.94 -2.96
N LEU A 201 -16.38 11.04 -3.85
CA LEU A 201 -17.13 11.42 -5.06
C LEU A 201 -18.62 11.70 -4.78
N LYS A 202 -19.11 11.38 -3.57
CA LYS A 202 -20.50 11.57 -3.15
C LYS A 202 -20.64 12.82 -2.29
#